data_AF-A0A6G0X989-F1
#
_entry.id   AF-A0A6G0X989-F1
#
_cell.length_a   1.000
_cell.length_b   1.000
_cell.length_c   1.000
_cell.angle_alpha   90.00
_cell.angle_beta   90.00
_cell.angle_gamma   90.00
#
_symmetry.space_group_name_H-M   'P 1'
#
loop_
_entity.id
_entity.type
_entity.pdbx_description
1 polymer ?
#
loop_
_entity_poly.entity_id
_entity_poly.type
_entity_poly.pdbx_seq_one_letter_code
_entity_poly.pdbx_strand_id
1 'polypeptide(L)'
;MLPEKTSLINIVHDLISQLERQSQTVQDLIQESTINSKQQQRTEANLAASEKKLQEMRQSLDNAQREIESFKVDIKDVKVKFESDVKSLKNQKVKLEQQLKISEHRVKAKETLLERLQNKLQQQIDKEEFSKSRNQDVFRKIQQREPRKTSPSDLKSIELIGMYENERSHLNDEIAQLRNQVQELCSEVREKENIISRASGGGINIKDHDSLLHRLEQARFEQEQVTKQLRLQERSIHEKMKNIEAELQQSKQVIQELREENSNLHLEVEARPTIRDYKATQRRALLLERQLSSQTLAMKEANNIEELRKYIGTAELIRRDKTNAKLQLNRLNTLPKDTCVEIIQDICRQLELTDITLIGPSVAKMISVVQAIPRLEKFVRDVCTIAASKPASSLESVLHTLSRWKQNIGNLNTLQKYAADSFQILASRREKSFQPVESATVYSQALKAIKELVEFESQFLEEQNMYQLAAENVQKQPNLLVNRMVQHFRQLFGVKTMDGVFPKINEVFLFVNEMNNALASIKTTLGLAQDVSVSNALIALKDHLETVRPRPMPRQTENYVVAKNEEVAGLAQVRQNHMILKELKHVLGAQTFEELVPRAQRLMELLSISIQNTTN
;
A
#
# COMPACT_ATOMS: atom_id res chain seq x y z
N MET A 1 90.91 26.60 -95.19
CA MET A 1 90.68 27.91 -94.53
C MET A 1 90.15 27.62 -93.14
N LEU A 2 91.05 27.55 -92.16
CA LEU A 2 90.70 27.41 -90.75
C LEU A 2 89.95 28.69 -90.33
N PRO A 3 88.82 28.62 -89.62
CA PRO A 3 88.26 29.83 -89.03
C PRO A 3 89.28 30.39 -88.04
N GLU A 4 89.51 31.70 -88.08
CA GLU A 4 90.40 32.40 -87.16
C GLU A 4 90.06 32.08 -85.71
N LYS A 5 91.10 31.91 -84.87
CA LYS A 5 91.01 31.56 -83.44
C LYS A 5 89.96 32.41 -82.68
N THR A 6 89.73 33.65 -83.10
CA THR A 6 88.73 34.60 -82.59
C THR A 6 87.28 34.16 -82.83
N SER A 7 86.96 33.55 -83.98
CA SER A 7 85.61 33.06 -84.29
C SER A 7 85.21 31.86 -83.42
N LEU A 8 86.16 30.96 -83.16
CA LEU A 8 85.94 29.81 -82.27
C LEU A 8 85.72 30.24 -80.80
N ILE A 9 86.43 31.28 -80.35
CA ILE A 9 86.28 31.87 -79.01
C ILE A 9 84.89 32.51 -78.86
N ASN A 10 84.41 33.22 -79.89
CA ASN A 10 83.07 33.84 -79.85
C ASN A 10 81.95 32.79 -79.80
N ILE A 11 82.05 31.70 -80.57
CA ILE A 11 81.07 30.60 -80.53
C ILE A 11 81.07 29.91 -79.16
N VAL A 12 82.24 29.68 -78.57
CA VAL A 12 82.36 29.12 -77.22
C VAL A 12 81.78 30.08 -76.17
N HIS A 13 82.00 31.39 -76.31
CA HIS A 13 81.44 32.40 -75.41
C HIS A 13 79.92 32.52 -75.52
N ASP A 14 79.36 32.43 -76.73
CA ASP A 14 77.91 32.38 -76.97
C ASP A 14 77.30 31.09 -76.39
N LEU A 15 77.98 29.95 -76.54
CA LEU A 15 77.54 28.68 -75.96
C LEU A 15 77.57 28.73 -74.42
N ILE A 16 78.61 29.31 -73.83
CA ILE A 16 78.70 29.54 -72.37
C ILE A 16 77.58 30.46 -71.91
N SER A 17 77.33 31.57 -72.61
CA SER A 17 76.24 32.50 -72.29
C SER A 17 74.86 31.84 -72.44
N GLN A 18 74.68 30.96 -73.42
CA GLN A 18 73.46 30.17 -73.58
C GLN A 18 73.30 29.14 -72.45
N LEU A 19 74.38 28.46 -72.04
CA LEU A 19 74.38 27.51 -70.94
C LEU A 19 74.12 28.21 -69.60
N GLU A 20 74.67 29.40 -69.38
CA GLU A 20 74.40 30.23 -68.20
C GLU A 20 72.94 30.69 -68.16
N ARG A 21 72.39 31.16 -69.30
CA ARG A 21 70.96 31.49 -69.41
C ARG A 21 70.07 30.28 -69.15
N GLN A 22 70.40 29.13 -69.74
CA GLN A 22 69.66 27.89 -69.49
C GLN A 22 69.75 27.44 -68.03
N SER A 23 70.93 27.54 -67.40
CA SER A 23 71.11 27.25 -65.98
C SER A 23 70.28 28.19 -65.11
N GLN A 24 70.22 29.48 -65.46
CA GLN A 24 69.40 30.45 -64.75
C GLN A 24 67.91 30.11 -64.87
N THR A 25 67.42 29.82 -66.08
CA THR A 25 66.01 29.42 -66.29
C THR A 25 65.67 28.13 -65.55
N VAL A 26 66.57 27.14 -65.52
CA VAL A 26 66.38 25.90 -64.75
C VAL A 26 66.34 26.21 -63.25
N GLN A 27 67.21 27.09 -62.76
CA GLN A 27 67.24 27.49 -61.36
C GLN A 27 65.97 28.24 -60.95
N ASP A 28 65.46 29.13 -61.81
CA ASP A 28 64.20 29.85 -61.61
C ASP A 28 63.00 28.88 -61.62
N LEU A 29 62.98 27.91 -62.54
CA LEU A 29 61.94 26.87 -62.59
C LEU A 29 61.96 25.95 -61.36
N ILE A 30 63.15 25.61 -60.83
CA ILE A 30 63.26 24.86 -59.57
C ILE A 30 62.74 25.70 -58.40
N GLN A 31 63.07 27.00 -58.35
CA GLN A 31 62.54 27.89 -57.33
C GLN A 31 61.02 28.01 -57.43
N GLU A 32 60.45 28.24 -58.61
CA GLU A 32 59.00 28.26 -58.83
C GLU A 32 58.34 26.93 -58.47
N SER A 33 58.93 25.80 -58.84
CA SER A 33 58.45 24.47 -58.46
C SER A 33 58.43 24.27 -56.95
N THR A 34 59.49 24.70 -56.24
CA THR A 34 59.53 24.63 -54.77
C THR A 34 58.55 25.59 -54.10
N ILE A 35 58.33 26.78 -54.66
CA ILE A 35 57.32 27.74 -54.18
C ILE A 35 55.92 27.16 -54.38
N ASN A 36 55.63 26.63 -55.58
CA ASN A 36 54.34 26.00 -55.90
C ASN A 36 54.08 24.77 -55.03
N SER A 37 55.09 23.92 -54.79
CA SER A 37 54.96 22.76 -53.88
C SER A 37 54.64 23.18 -52.45
N LYS A 38 55.33 24.21 -51.93
CA LYS A 38 55.04 24.78 -50.60
C LYS A 38 53.64 25.42 -50.55
N GLN A 39 53.22 26.08 -51.61
CA GLN A 39 51.89 26.69 -51.71
C GLN A 39 50.80 25.62 -51.75
N GLN A 40 51.01 24.55 -52.51
CA GLN A 40 50.11 23.40 -52.58
C GLN A 40 49.98 22.70 -51.22
N GLN A 41 51.10 22.44 -50.52
CA GLN A 41 51.06 21.88 -49.16
C GLN A 41 50.31 22.78 -48.18
N ARG A 42 50.47 24.11 -48.29
CA ARG A 42 49.71 25.07 -47.46
C ARG A 42 48.21 25.03 -47.78
N THR A 43 47.83 24.95 -49.05
CA THR A 43 46.41 24.86 -49.44
C THR A 43 45.79 23.54 -49.01
N GLU A 44 46.52 22.42 -49.12
CA GLU A 44 46.07 21.10 -48.68
C GLU A 44 45.92 21.05 -47.16
N ALA A 45 46.86 21.61 -46.40
CA ALA A 45 46.76 21.73 -44.95
C ALA A 45 45.56 22.60 -44.52
N ASN A 46 45.33 23.72 -45.21
CA ASN A 46 44.18 24.58 -44.96
C ASN A 46 42.85 23.90 -45.32
N LEU A 47 42.82 23.14 -46.42
CA LEU A 47 41.64 22.36 -46.84
C LEU A 47 41.32 21.29 -45.79
N ALA A 48 42.31 20.49 -45.38
CA ALA A 48 42.15 19.47 -44.34
C ALA A 48 41.69 20.07 -43.00
N ALA A 49 42.22 21.25 -42.61
CA ALA A 49 41.76 21.96 -41.43
C ALA A 49 40.31 22.45 -41.56
N SER A 50 39.88 22.87 -42.76
CA SER A 50 38.50 23.28 -43.01
C SER A 50 37.53 22.09 -43.03
N GLU A 51 37.94 20.94 -43.59
CA GLU A 51 37.18 19.69 -43.60
C GLU A 51 36.97 19.17 -42.18
N LYS A 52 38.02 19.19 -41.35
CA LYS A 52 37.92 18.83 -39.94
C LYS A 52 36.91 19.72 -39.19
N LYS A 53 36.97 21.04 -39.40
CA LYS A 53 36.00 21.98 -38.81
C LYS A 53 34.57 21.72 -39.30
N LEU A 54 34.39 21.41 -40.59
CA LEU A 54 33.07 21.05 -41.13
C LEU A 54 32.54 19.76 -40.50
N GLN A 55 33.39 18.77 -40.26
CA GLN A 55 33.02 17.53 -39.59
C GLN A 55 32.63 17.76 -38.12
N GLU A 56 33.41 18.56 -37.38
CA GLU A 56 33.10 18.96 -36.00
C GLU A 56 31.76 19.71 -35.93
N MET A 57 31.51 20.65 -36.84
CA MET A 57 30.23 21.39 -36.93
C MET A 57 29.06 20.46 -37.27
N ARG A 58 29.24 19.49 -38.18
CA ARG A 58 28.21 18.49 -38.50
C ARG A 58 27.89 17.60 -37.30
N GLN A 59 28.90 17.17 -36.56
CA GLN A 59 28.71 16.38 -35.35
C GLN A 59 27.99 17.19 -34.26
N SER A 60 28.36 18.46 -34.08
CA SER A 60 27.65 19.36 -33.16
C SER A 60 26.19 19.58 -33.57
N LEU A 61 25.91 19.67 -34.88
CA LEU A 61 24.55 19.82 -35.40
C LEU A 61 23.70 18.57 -35.15
N ASP A 62 24.26 17.38 -35.40
CA ASP A 62 23.57 16.10 -35.15
C ASP A 62 23.27 15.91 -33.65
N ASN A 63 24.23 16.26 -32.78
CA ASN A 63 24.02 16.24 -31.34
C ASN A 63 22.89 17.21 -30.91
N ALA A 64 22.91 18.44 -31.41
CA ALA A 64 21.84 19.42 -31.12
C ALA A 64 20.47 18.96 -31.65
N GLN A 65 20.42 18.28 -32.80
CA GLN A 65 19.17 17.72 -33.34
C GLN A 65 18.63 16.59 -32.45
N ARG A 66 19.50 15.71 -31.93
CA ARG A 66 19.11 14.66 -30.99
C ARG A 66 18.60 15.24 -29.67
N GLU A 67 19.25 16.27 -29.15
CA GLU A 67 18.78 16.98 -27.95
C GLU A 67 17.39 17.60 -28.19
N ILE A 68 17.18 18.28 -29.32
CA ILE A 68 15.87 18.84 -29.68
C ILE A 68 14.80 17.75 -29.74
N GLU A 69 15.10 16.59 -30.32
CA GLU A 69 14.13 15.49 -30.40
C GLU A 69 13.82 14.89 -29.02
N SER A 70 14.83 14.78 -28.15
CA SER A 70 14.61 14.37 -26.75
C SER A 70 13.71 15.35 -26.00
N PHE A 71 13.95 16.66 -26.12
CA PHE A 71 13.10 17.68 -25.48
C PHE A 71 11.67 17.68 -26.03
N LYS A 72 11.46 17.36 -27.31
CA LYS A 72 10.10 17.21 -27.86
C LYS A 72 9.35 16.03 -27.24
N VAL A 73 10.04 14.92 -26.96
CA VAL A 73 9.45 13.76 -26.27
C VAL A 73 9.09 14.15 -24.84
N ASP A 74 10.01 14.78 -24.11
CA ASP A 74 9.75 15.23 -22.74
C ASP A 74 8.55 16.19 -22.67
N ILE A 75 8.44 17.13 -23.61
CA ILE A 75 7.30 18.06 -23.69
C ILE A 75 5.98 17.30 -23.91
N LYS A 76 5.97 16.26 -24.76
CA LYS A 76 4.77 15.43 -24.98
C LYS A 76 4.39 14.67 -23.72
N ASP A 77 5.35 14.08 -23.03
CA ASP A 77 5.11 13.31 -21.80
C ASP A 77 4.59 14.21 -20.68
N VAL A 78 5.17 15.40 -20.52
CA VAL A 78 4.70 16.41 -19.57
C VAL A 78 3.28 16.86 -19.93
N LYS A 79 2.98 17.06 -21.21
CA LYS A 79 1.63 17.44 -21.66
C LYS A 79 0.61 16.34 -21.35
N VAL A 80 0.92 15.08 -21.62
CA VAL A 80 0.03 13.94 -21.31
C VAL A 80 -0.22 13.81 -19.81
N LYS A 81 0.84 13.95 -18.99
CA LYS A 81 0.70 13.97 -17.53
C LYS A 81 -0.20 15.10 -17.06
N PHE A 82 0.04 16.32 -17.57
CA PHE A 82 -0.79 17.48 -17.24
C PHE A 82 -2.28 17.28 -17.64
N GLU A 83 -2.56 16.72 -18.82
CA GLU A 83 -3.93 16.42 -19.25
C GLU A 83 -4.60 15.36 -18.37
N SER A 84 -3.84 14.37 -17.89
CA SER A 84 -4.31 13.37 -16.92
C SER A 84 -4.65 14.02 -15.58
N ASP A 85 -3.77 14.88 -15.06
CA ASP A 85 -3.96 15.56 -13.79
C ASP A 85 -5.18 16.50 -13.83
N VAL A 86 -5.34 17.25 -14.93
CA VAL A 86 -6.52 18.11 -15.14
C VAL A 86 -7.81 17.28 -15.14
N LYS A 87 -7.83 16.09 -15.77
CA LYS A 87 -8.98 15.19 -15.75
C LYS A 87 -9.27 14.67 -14.34
N SER A 88 -8.23 14.27 -13.60
CA SER A 88 -8.35 13.80 -12.21
C SER A 88 -8.93 14.89 -11.31
N LEU A 89 -8.38 16.10 -11.37
CA LEU A 89 -8.84 17.25 -10.60
C LEU A 89 -10.29 17.64 -10.95
N LYS A 90 -10.66 17.58 -12.23
CA LYS A 90 -12.04 17.85 -12.67
C LYS A 90 -13.02 16.82 -12.09
N ASN A 91 -12.64 15.54 -12.05
CA ASN A 91 -13.45 14.49 -11.44
C ASN A 91 -13.56 14.66 -9.92
N GLN A 92 -12.47 15.04 -9.24
CA GLN A 92 -12.50 15.35 -7.81
C GLN A 92 -13.40 16.54 -7.49
N LYS A 93 -13.32 17.61 -8.29
CA LYS A 93 -14.21 18.78 -8.16
C LYS A 93 -15.68 18.39 -8.22
N VAL A 94 -16.08 17.58 -9.22
CA VAL A 94 -17.49 17.14 -9.35
C VAL A 94 -17.92 16.31 -8.15
N LYS A 95 -17.07 15.41 -7.65
CA LYS A 95 -17.36 14.62 -6.45
C LYS A 95 -17.55 15.51 -5.22
N LEU A 96 -16.68 16.49 -5.01
CA LEU A 96 -16.77 17.45 -3.90
C LEU A 96 -18.03 18.32 -4.01
N GLU A 97 -18.38 18.79 -5.20
CA GLU A 97 -19.62 19.54 -5.43
C GLU A 97 -20.87 18.71 -5.11
N GLN A 98 -20.87 17.42 -5.45
CA GLN A 98 -21.96 16.51 -5.10
C GLN A 98 -22.06 16.27 -3.59
N GLN A 99 -20.92 16.04 -2.92
CA GLN A 99 -20.87 15.89 -1.46
C GLN A 99 -21.34 17.17 -0.75
N LEU A 100 -20.96 18.35 -1.26
CA LEU A 100 -21.41 19.63 -0.75
C LEU A 100 -22.93 19.73 -0.82
N LYS A 101 -23.54 19.47 -1.98
CA LYS A 101 -25.01 19.47 -2.15
C LYS A 101 -25.72 18.53 -1.19
N ILE A 102 -25.23 17.30 -1.02
CA ILE A 102 -25.81 16.34 -0.08
C ILE A 102 -25.71 16.87 1.36
N SER A 103 -24.57 17.45 1.73
CA SER A 103 -24.36 18.03 3.05
C SER A 103 -25.28 19.23 3.31
N GLU A 104 -25.51 20.09 2.31
CA GLU A 104 -26.45 21.21 2.37
C GLU A 104 -27.88 20.74 2.59
N HIS A 105 -28.34 19.74 1.85
CA HIS A 105 -29.67 19.15 2.06
C HIS A 105 -29.82 18.57 3.46
N ARG A 106 -28.77 17.90 3.98
CA ARG A 106 -28.76 17.36 5.34
C ARG A 106 -28.82 18.46 6.40
N VAL A 107 -28.10 19.56 6.21
CA VAL A 107 -28.13 20.72 7.12
C VAL A 107 -29.51 21.35 7.11
N LYS A 108 -30.10 21.61 5.93
CA LYS A 108 -31.46 22.14 5.81
C LYS A 108 -32.51 21.27 6.52
N ALA A 109 -32.41 19.94 6.38
CA ALA A 109 -33.30 19.03 7.09
C ALA A 109 -33.15 19.12 8.61
N LYS A 110 -31.92 19.29 9.11
CA LYS A 110 -31.65 19.50 10.55
C LYS A 110 -32.15 20.86 11.03
N GLU A 111 -32.01 21.92 10.23
CA GLU A 111 -32.54 23.25 10.53
C GLU A 111 -34.06 23.20 10.68
N THR A 112 -34.78 22.54 9.77
CA THR A 112 -36.23 22.35 9.90
C THR A 112 -36.60 21.53 11.14
N LEU A 113 -35.80 20.53 11.51
CA LEU A 113 -36.04 19.77 12.75
C LEU A 113 -35.83 20.63 14.00
N LEU A 114 -34.76 21.43 14.03
CA LEU A 114 -34.48 22.36 15.12
C LEU A 114 -35.61 23.39 15.27
N GLU A 115 -36.10 23.94 14.16
CA GLU A 115 -37.25 24.85 14.16
C GLU A 115 -38.49 24.18 14.75
N ARG A 116 -38.79 22.93 14.37
CA ARG A 116 -39.90 22.16 14.98
C ARG A 116 -39.71 21.93 16.48
N LEU A 117 -38.49 21.65 16.92
CA LEU A 117 -38.18 21.45 18.34
C LEU A 117 -38.28 22.75 19.13
N GLN A 118 -37.77 23.86 18.58
CA GLN A 118 -37.91 25.19 19.16
C GLN A 118 -39.39 25.56 19.30
N ASN A 119 -40.20 25.33 18.27
CA ASN A 119 -41.64 25.57 18.34
C ASN A 119 -42.33 24.69 19.40
N LYS A 120 -41.96 23.41 19.53
CA LYS A 120 -42.49 22.54 20.59
C LYS A 120 -42.09 23.00 21.99
N LEU A 121 -40.83 23.44 22.17
CA LEU A 121 -40.34 23.95 23.44
C LEU A 121 -41.07 25.24 23.80
N GLN A 122 -41.23 26.16 22.84
CA GLN A 122 -41.99 27.39 23.04
C GLN A 122 -43.43 27.08 23.44
N GLN A 123 -44.10 26.14 22.75
CA GLN A 123 -45.44 25.69 23.13
C GLN A 123 -45.51 25.10 24.54
N GLN A 124 -44.45 24.41 25.00
CA GLN A 124 -44.39 23.90 26.38
C GLN A 124 -44.21 25.03 27.39
N ILE A 125 -43.34 26.00 27.10
CA ILE A 125 -43.15 27.19 27.93
C ILE A 125 -44.46 27.96 28.04
N ASP A 126 -45.12 28.25 26.92
CA ASP A 126 -46.39 28.98 26.89
C ASP A 126 -47.48 28.22 27.68
N LYS A 127 -47.54 26.89 27.56
CA LYS A 127 -48.45 26.04 28.36
C LYS A 127 -48.14 26.10 29.85
N GLU A 128 -46.87 26.08 30.24
CA GLU A 128 -46.46 26.15 31.64
C GLU A 128 -46.74 27.55 32.22
N GLU A 129 -46.47 28.62 31.48
CA GLU A 129 -46.83 29.99 31.85
C GLU A 129 -48.34 30.15 32.00
N PHE A 130 -49.12 29.62 31.06
CA PHE A 130 -50.58 29.61 31.15
C PHE A 130 -51.07 28.83 32.38
N SER A 131 -50.49 27.66 32.66
CA SER A 131 -50.81 26.87 33.87
C SER A 131 -50.46 27.63 35.14
N LYS A 132 -49.29 28.29 35.21
CA LYS A 132 -48.89 29.16 36.33
C LYS A 132 -49.86 30.32 36.52
N SER A 133 -50.25 31.01 35.45
CA SER A 133 -51.22 32.11 35.52
C SER A 133 -52.58 31.62 36.04
N ARG A 134 -53.07 30.48 35.53
CA ARG A 134 -54.32 29.86 35.98
C ARG A 134 -54.28 29.46 37.45
N ASN A 135 -53.16 28.90 37.90
CA ASN A 135 -52.98 28.53 39.31
C ASN A 135 -52.97 29.77 40.22
N GLN A 136 -52.35 30.88 39.77
CA GLN A 136 -52.40 32.17 40.47
C GLN A 136 -53.82 32.73 40.52
N ASP A 137 -54.60 32.64 39.44
CA ASP A 137 -55.99 33.09 39.40
C ASP A 137 -56.89 32.27 40.34
N VAL A 138 -56.71 30.95 40.39
CA VAL A 138 -57.45 30.08 41.31
C VAL A 138 -57.05 30.38 42.75
N PHE A 139 -55.76 30.59 43.02
CA PHE A 139 -55.30 31.04 44.34
C PHE A 139 -55.96 32.36 44.74
N ARG A 140 -56.00 33.35 43.84
CA ARG A 140 -56.67 34.64 44.07
C ARG A 140 -58.16 34.45 44.35
N LYS A 141 -58.85 33.55 43.64
CA LYS A 141 -60.27 33.25 43.88
C LYS A 141 -60.53 32.63 45.27
N ILE A 142 -59.63 31.78 45.75
CA ILE A 142 -59.77 31.09 47.05
C ILE A 142 -59.37 32.00 48.21
N GLN A 143 -58.24 32.69 48.10
CA GLN A 143 -57.63 33.45 49.20
C GLN A 143 -57.92 34.96 49.14
N GLN A 144 -58.58 35.44 48.08
CA GLN A 144 -58.94 36.84 47.82
C GLN A 144 -57.75 37.83 47.91
N ARG A 145 -56.53 37.33 47.68
CA ARG A 145 -55.28 38.10 47.72
C ARG A 145 -54.27 37.52 46.74
N GLU A 146 -53.23 38.30 46.41
CA GLU A 146 -52.09 37.81 45.63
C GLU A 146 -51.20 36.84 46.42
N PRO A 147 -50.63 35.82 45.77
CA PRO A 147 -49.64 34.97 46.41
C PRO A 147 -48.34 35.73 46.71
N ARG A 148 -47.87 35.64 47.95
CA ARG A 148 -46.58 36.23 48.35
C ARG A 148 -45.45 35.25 48.03
N LYS A 149 -44.53 35.64 47.14
CA LYS A 149 -43.39 34.82 46.69
C LYS A 149 -42.45 34.37 47.82
N THR A 150 -42.47 35.06 48.96
CA THR A 150 -41.62 34.79 50.13
C THR A 150 -42.30 33.94 51.21
N SER A 151 -43.58 33.62 51.05
CA SER A 151 -44.35 32.85 52.04
C SER A 151 -44.36 31.36 51.66
N PRO A 152 -43.72 30.48 52.45
CA PRO A 152 -43.70 29.04 52.14
C PRO A 152 -45.09 28.39 52.24
N SER A 153 -46.02 28.98 53.00
CA SER A 153 -47.41 28.50 53.05
C SER A 153 -48.17 28.83 51.77
N ASP A 154 -47.96 30.02 51.20
CA ASP A 154 -48.65 30.45 49.97
C ASP A 154 -48.12 29.66 48.75
N LEU A 155 -46.82 29.34 48.73
CA LEU A 155 -46.20 28.47 47.71
C LEU A 155 -46.78 27.05 47.75
N LYS A 156 -46.87 26.43 48.94
CA LYS A 156 -47.49 25.10 49.10
C LYS A 156 -48.94 25.08 48.64
N SER A 157 -49.70 26.14 48.91
CA SER A 157 -51.08 26.26 48.42
C SER A 157 -51.15 26.37 46.90
N ILE A 158 -50.24 27.10 46.24
CA ILE A 158 -50.17 27.14 44.76
C ILE A 158 -49.81 25.78 44.18
N GLU A 159 -48.87 25.06 44.79
CA GLU A 159 -48.48 23.72 44.34
C GLU A 159 -49.65 22.74 44.43
N LEU A 160 -50.38 22.74 45.55
CA LEU A 160 -51.59 21.91 45.71
C LEU A 160 -52.67 22.29 44.68
N ILE A 161 -52.91 23.58 44.46
CA ILE A 161 -53.83 24.05 43.41
C ILE A 161 -53.37 23.55 42.04
N GLY A 162 -52.07 23.63 41.74
CA GLY A 162 -51.51 23.14 40.49
C GLY A 162 -51.69 21.63 40.30
N MET A 163 -51.52 20.84 41.36
CA MET A 163 -51.79 19.39 41.32
C MET A 163 -53.26 19.10 40.97
N TYR A 164 -54.20 19.74 41.67
CA TYR A 164 -55.62 19.52 41.43
C TYR A 164 -56.11 20.10 40.09
N GLU A 165 -55.60 21.25 39.64
CA GLU A 165 -55.95 21.80 38.32
C GLU A 165 -55.38 20.94 37.19
N ASN A 166 -54.19 20.35 37.36
CA ASN A 166 -53.62 19.39 36.40
C ASN A 166 -54.45 18.11 36.34
N GLU A 167 -54.83 17.54 37.49
CA GLU A 167 -55.71 16.36 37.55
C GLU A 167 -57.09 16.68 36.94
N ARG A 168 -57.64 17.85 37.22
CA ARG A 168 -58.90 18.31 36.60
C ARG A 168 -58.74 18.51 35.09
N SER A 169 -57.60 18.99 34.61
CA SER A 169 -57.32 19.11 33.18
C SER A 169 -57.24 17.73 32.53
N HIS A 170 -56.50 16.79 33.14
CA HIS A 170 -56.38 15.42 32.66
C HIS A 170 -57.74 14.73 32.54
N LEU A 171 -58.58 14.82 33.58
CA LEU A 171 -59.93 14.24 33.56
C LEU A 171 -60.81 14.90 32.49
N ASN A 172 -60.67 16.20 32.26
CA ASN A 172 -61.40 16.88 31.18
C ASN A 172 -60.91 16.44 29.79
N ASP A 173 -59.60 16.25 29.62
CA ASP A 173 -59.02 15.72 28.38
C ASP A 173 -59.48 14.28 28.12
N GLU A 174 -59.54 13.44 29.16
CA GLU A 174 -60.06 12.08 29.09
C GLU A 174 -61.56 12.07 28.76
N ILE A 175 -62.37 12.93 29.37
CA ILE A 175 -63.78 13.10 29.02
C ILE A 175 -63.92 13.55 27.56
N ALA A 176 -63.06 14.46 27.08
CA ALA A 176 -63.08 14.90 25.69
C ALA A 176 -62.67 13.77 24.73
N GLN A 177 -61.66 12.98 25.07
CA GLN A 177 -61.25 11.81 24.31
C GLN A 177 -62.35 10.75 24.27
N LEU A 178 -62.96 10.43 25.40
CA LEU A 178 -64.09 9.49 25.47
C LEU A 178 -65.28 9.99 24.67
N ARG A 179 -65.58 11.30 24.70
CA ARG A 179 -66.63 11.90 23.86
C ARG A 179 -66.30 11.79 22.38
N ASN A 180 -65.06 12.05 21.98
CA ASN A 180 -64.61 11.89 20.59
C ASN A 180 -64.68 10.44 20.14
N GLN A 181 -64.25 9.49 20.99
CA GLN A 181 -64.36 8.06 20.71
C GLN A 181 -65.81 7.62 20.59
N VAL A 182 -66.70 8.09 21.48
CA VAL A 182 -68.14 7.84 21.36
C VAL A 182 -68.68 8.43 20.06
N GLN A 183 -68.23 9.62 19.65
CA GLN A 183 -68.65 10.24 18.40
C GLN A 183 -68.13 9.47 17.16
N GLU A 184 -66.88 9.02 17.18
CA GLU A 184 -66.29 8.18 16.13
C GLU A 184 -67.00 6.84 16.05
N LEU A 185 -67.22 6.16 17.18
CA LEU A 185 -67.96 4.91 17.27
C LEU A 185 -69.42 5.08 16.83
N CYS A 186 -70.10 6.17 17.20
CA CYS A 186 -71.43 6.46 16.70
C CYS A 186 -71.43 6.71 15.19
N SER A 187 -70.38 7.31 14.63
CA SER A 187 -70.23 7.53 13.19
C SER A 187 -69.94 6.21 12.46
N GLU A 188 -69.08 5.36 13.02
CA GLU A 188 -68.76 4.04 12.51
C GLU A 188 -69.96 3.09 12.63
N VAL A 189 -70.71 3.13 13.72
CA VAL A 189 -71.98 2.42 13.89
C VAL A 189 -72.99 2.92 12.88
N ARG A 190 -73.10 4.23 12.64
CA ARG A 190 -74.00 4.78 11.61
C ARG A 190 -73.57 4.38 10.20
N GLU A 191 -72.27 4.32 9.92
CA GLU A 191 -71.72 3.85 8.65
C GLU A 191 -71.96 2.35 8.47
N LYS A 192 -71.75 1.56 9.53
CA LYS A 192 -72.05 0.12 9.56
C LYS A 192 -73.55 -0.15 9.53
N GLU A 193 -74.40 0.66 10.15
CA GLU A 193 -75.87 0.60 10.04
C GLU A 193 -76.34 1.00 8.65
N ASN A 194 -75.65 1.93 7.96
CA ASN A 194 -75.90 2.23 6.56
C ASN A 194 -75.46 1.08 5.65
N ILE A 195 -74.35 0.41 5.97
CA ILE A 195 -73.88 -0.81 5.26
C ILE A 195 -74.79 -1.99 5.55
N ILE A 196 -75.23 -2.16 6.80
CA ILE A 196 -76.18 -3.19 7.23
C ILE A 196 -77.55 -2.87 6.67
N SER A 197 -78.03 -1.64 6.60
CA SER A 197 -79.28 -1.31 5.89
C SER A 197 -79.19 -1.60 4.39
N ARG A 198 -77.98 -1.58 3.81
CA ARG A 198 -77.70 -2.09 2.45
C ARG A 198 -77.54 -3.62 2.39
N ALA A 199 -77.21 -4.28 3.50
CA ALA A 199 -76.95 -5.73 3.60
C ALA A 199 -78.06 -6.54 4.32
N SER A 200 -79.03 -5.88 4.97
CA SER A 200 -80.17 -6.43 5.72
C SER A 200 -81.26 -7.00 4.80
N GLY A 201 -80.89 -7.29 3.56
CA GLY A 201 -81.50 -8.40 2.81
C GLY A 201 -81.09 -9.78 3.35
N GLY A 202 -80.16 -9.90 4.31
CA GLY A 202 -79.78 -11.20 4.88
C GLY A 202 -79.39 -11.11 6.36
N GLY A 203 -80.14 -11.80 7.22
CA GLY A 203 -79.87 -11.88 8.66
C GLY A 203 -78.59 -12.66 8.99
N ILE A 204 -77.88 -12.23 10.04
CA ILE A 204 -76.62 -12.83 10.48
C ILE A 204 -76.90 -13.85 11.60
N ASN A 205 -76.27 -15.02 11.44
CA ASN A 205 -76.42 -16.23 12.24
C ASN A 205 -75.28 -16.35 13.27
N ILE A 206 -75.56 -16.97 14.41
CA ILE A 206 -74.75 -17.02 15.66
C ILE A 206 -73.42 -17.82 15.53
N LYS A 207 -72.96 -18.16 14.31
CA LYS A 207 -71.65 -18.80 14.06
C LYS A 207 -70.49 -17.80 13.89
N ASP A 208 -70.75 -16.49 13.91
CA ASP A 208 -69.75 -15.45 13.63
C ASP A 208 -68.90 -15.01 14.84
N HIS A 209 -69.20 -15.44 16.07
CA HIS A 209 -68.46 -14.99 17.25
C HIS A 209 -67.03 -15.57 17.30
N ASP A 210 -66.87 -16.86 17.01
CA ASP A 210 -65.55 -17.52 16.92
C ASP A 210 -64.74 -17.01 15.71
N SER A 211 -65.42 -16.69 14.60
CA SER A 211 -64.77 -16.13 13.40
C SER A 211 -64.26 -14.70 13.65
N LEU A 212 -64.95 -13.93 14.50
CA LEU A 212 -64.55 -12.59 14.91
C LEU A 212 -63.38 -12.61 15.91
N LEU A 213 -63.41 -13.52 16.89
CA LEU A 213 -62.33 -13.72 17.87
C LEU A 213 -61.02 -14.12 17.18
N HIS A 214 -61.07 -15.09 16.26
CA HIS A 214 -59.88 -15.49 15.49
C HIS A 214 -59.35 -14.35 14.61
N ARG A 215 -60.22 -13.46 14.12
CA ARG A 215 -59.82 -12.29 13.32
C ARG A 215 -59.15 -11.21 14.17
N LEU A 216 -59.58 -11.04 15.42
CA LEU A 216 -58.96 -10.11 16.37
C LEU A 216 -57.59 -10.63 16.85
N GLU A 217 -57.46 -11.93 17.11
CA GLU A 217 -56.17 -12.53 17.44
C GLU A 217 -55.18 -12.46 16.27
N GLN A 218 -55.66 -12.67 15.05
CA GLN A 218 -54.87 -12.51 13.85
C GLN A 218 -54.43 -11.05 13.64
N ALA A 219 -55.33 -10.08 13.82
CA ALA A 219 -55.00 -8.65 13.75
C ALA A 219 -53.97 -8.25 14.82
N ARG A 220 -54.05 -8.80 16.04
CA ARG A 220 -53.08 -8.58 17.11
C ARG A 220 -51.71 -9.15 16.76
N PHE A 221 -51.66 -10.35 16.20
CA PHE A 221 -50.41 -10.97 15.76
C PHE A 221 -49.77 -10.18 14.62
N GLU A 222 -50.56 -9.74 13.64
CA GLU A 222 -50.11 -8.89 12.53
C GLU A 222 -49.56 -7.55 13.05
N GLN A 223 -50.24 -6.91 14.00
CA GLN A 223 -49.78 -5.68 14.64
C GLN A 223 -48.47 -5.87 15.41
N GLU A 224 -48.31 -7.00 16.10
CA GLU A 224 -47.07 -7.32 16.82
C GLU A 224 -45.90 -7.56 15.84
N GLN A 225 -46.15 -8.22 14.71
CA GLN A 225 -45.16 -8.43 13.66
C GLN A 225 -44.73 -7.11 13.00
N VAL A 226 -45.68 -6.23 12.69
CA VAL A 226 -45.38 -4.88 12.14
C VAL A 226 -44.57 -4.06 13.13
N THR A 227 -44.91 -4.13 14.44
CA THR A 227 -44.16 -3.42 15.49
C THR A 227 -42.73 -3.97 15.63
N LYS A 228 -42.54 -5.28 15.53
CA LYS A 228 -41.20 -5.91 15.53
C LYS A 228 -40.39 -5.48 14.31
N GLN A 229 -40.99 -5.44 13.13
CA GLN A 229 -40.33 -4.97 11.90
C GLN A 229 -39.94 -3.50 11.98
N LEU A 230 -40.82 -2.63 12.50
CA LEU A 230 -40.52 -1.22 12.75
C LEU A 230 -39.33 -1.04 13.69
N ARG A 231 -39.27 -1.79 14.80
CA ARG A 231 -38.13 -1.75 15.73
C ARG A 231 -36.82 -2.20 15.10
N LEU A 232 -36.85 -3.20 14.23
CA LEU A 232 -35.66 -3.64 13.50
C LEU A 232 -35.21 -2.57 12.49
N GLN A 233 -36.15 -1.92 11.80
CA GLN A 233 -35.85 -0.80 10.92
C GLN A 233 -35.28 0.40 11.68
N GLU A 234 -35.85 0.76 12.83
CA GLU A 234 -35.35 1.82 13.71
C GLU A 234 -33.92 1.54 14.18
N ARG A 235 -33.60 0.29 14.58
CA ARG A 235 -32.24 -0.11 14.94
C ARG A 235 -31.27 0.02 13.77
N SER A 236 -31.66 -0.45 12.59
CA SER A 236 -30.82 -0.33 11.39
C SER A 236 -30.58 1.13 11.00
N ILE A 237 -31.60 1.99 11.12
CA ILE A 237 -31.47 3.44 10.88
C ILE A 237 -30.53 4.05 11.93
N HIS A 238 -30.65 3.67 13.20
CA HIS A 238 -29.80 4.18 14.26
C HIS A 238 -28.33 3.79 14.07
N GLU A 239 -28.05 2.55 13.67
CA GLU A 239 -26.69 2.11 13.31
C GLU A 239 -26.13 2.90 12.11
N LYS A 240 -26.94 3.10 11.06
CA LYS A 240 -26.55 3.91 9.91
C LYS A 240 -26.26 5.36 10.31
N MET A 241 -27.08 5.95 11.20
CA MET A 241 -26.85 7.29 11.72
C MET A 241 -25.54 7.39 12.50
N LYS A 242 -25.24 6.41 13.36
CA LYS A 242 -23.99 6.33 14.12
C LYS A 242 -22.77 6.23 13.20
N ASN A 243 -22.85 5.41 12.15
CA ASN A 243 -21.77 5.28 11.17
C ASN A 243 -21.54 6.59 10.40
N ILE A 244 -22.61 7.27 9.97
CA ILE A 244 -22.52 8.57 9.31
C ILE A 244 -21.94 9.65 10.23
N GLU A 245 -22.26 9.61 11.53
CA GLU A 245 -21.69 10.53 12.53
C GLU A 245 -20.19 10.30 12.74
N ALA A 246 -19.75 9.03 12.78
CA ALA A 246 -18.34 8.67 12.86
C ALA A 246 -17.57 9.12 11.60
N GLU A 247 -18.09 8.85 10.40
CA GLU A 247 -17.51 9.32 9.14
C GLU A 247 -17.43 10.85 9.07
N LEU A 248 -18.44 11.55 9.59
CA LEU A 248 -18.44 13.01 9.65
C LEU A 248 -17.38 13.54 10.61
N GLN A 249 -17.18 12.89 11.77
CA GLN A 249 -16.10 13.24 12.69
C GLN A 249 -14.72 13.04 12.06
N GLN A 250 -14.51 11.90 11.40
CA GLN A 250 -13.27 11.61 10.70
C GLN A 250 -12.99 12.63 9.58
N SER A 251 -14.01 12.95 8.77
CA SER A 251 -13.88 13.96 7.72
C SER A 251 -13.54 15.35 8.28
N LYS A 252 -14.12 15.74 9.42
CA LYS A 252 -13.78 17.01 10.09
C LYS A 252 -12.34 17.03 10.58
N GLN A 253 -11.83 15.93 11.14
CA GLN A 253 -10.43 15.82 11.55
C GLN A 253 -9.48 15.98 10.36
N VAL A 254 -9.75 15.29 9.25
CA VAL A 254 -8.94 15.42 8.02
C VAL A 254 -8.95 16.86 7.49
N ILE A 255 -10.09 17.55 7.51
CA ILE A 255 -10.16 18.96 7.10
C ILE A 255 -9.32 19.85 8.01
N GLN A 256 -9.29 19.56 9.32
CA GLN A 256 -8.47 20.31 10.25
C GLN A 256 -6.98 20.08 9.99
N GLU A 257 -6.56 18.82 9.83
CA GLU A 257 -5.18 18.46 9.48
C GLU A 257 -4.72 19.14 8.19
N LEU A 258 -5.55 19.10 7.14
CA LEU A 258 -5.25 19.78 5.86
C LEU A 258 -5.20 21.31 5.97
N ARG A 259 -5.93 21.91 6.92
CA ARG A 259 -5.86 23.36 7.20
C ARG A 259 -4.58 23.71 7.94
N GLU A 260 -4.18 22.90 8.91
CA GLU A 260 -2.91 23.05 9.63
C GLU A 260 -1.73 22.86 8.66
N GLU A 261 -1.80 21.88 7.76
CA GLU A 261 -0.80 21.67 6.69
C GLU A 261 -0.76 22.87 5.73
N ASN A 262 -1.90 23.40 5.27
CA ASN A 262 -1.93 24.61 4.45
C ASN A 262 -1.29 25.81 5.17
N SER A 263 -1.56 25.98 6.46
CA SER A 263 -0.96 27.05 7.26
C SER A 263 0.56 26.88 7.34
N ASN A 264 1.05 25.65 7.52
CA ASN A 264 2.47 25.35 7.55
C ASN A 264 3.15 25.60 6.20
N LEU A 265 2.51 25.17 5.11
CA LEU A 265 3.00 25.42 3.75
C LEU A 265 3.05 26.91 3.43
N HIS A 266 2.08 27.70 3.88
CA HIS A 266 2.12 29.15 3.75
C HIS A 266 3.31 29.76 4.48
N LEU A 267 3.56 29.35 5.74
CA LEU A 267 4.73 29.81 6.50
C LEU A 267 6.04 29.39 5.83
N GLU A 268 6.11 28.20 5.22
CA GLU A 268 7.28 27.76 4.49
C GLU A 268 7.52 28.57 3.21
N VAL A 269 6.45 28.91 2.48
CA VAL A 269 6.53 29.77 1.30
C VAL A 269 6.98 31.18 1.68
N GLU A 270 6.49 31.73 2.79
CA GLU A 270 6.91 33.04 3.30
C GLU A 270 8.36 33.03 3.81
N ALA A 271 8.83 31.93 4.38
CA ALA A 271 10.19 31.78 4.87
C ALA A 271 11.24 31.56 3.75
N ARG A 272 10.81 31.24 2.51
CA ARG A 272 11.74 31.00 1.41
C ARG A 272 12.42 32.30 0.95
N PRO A 273 13.76 32.30 0.78
CA PRO A 273 14.47 33.45 0.25
C PRO A 273 13.93 33.85 -1.11
N THR A 274 13.76 35.16 -1.34
CA THR A 274 13.25 35.63 -2.63
C THR A 274 14.27 35.35 -3.75
N ILE A 275 13.83 35.30 -5.00
CA ILE A 275 14.71 35.13 -6.18
C ILE A 275 15.82 36.19 -6.19
N ARG A 276 15.54 37.38 -5.66
CA ARG A 276 16.53 38.46 -5.53
C ARG A 276 17.62 38.09 -4.50
N ASP A 277 17.23 37.58 -3.35
CA ASP A 277 18.16 37.17 -2.27
C ASP A 277 18.98 35.94 -2.68
N TYR A 278 18.35 35.00 -3.38
CA TYR A 278 19.03 33.85 -3.96
C TYR A 278 20.09 34.27 -4.99
N LYS A 279 19.73 35.16 -5.94
CA LYS A 279 20.68 35.71 -6.92
C LYS A 279 21.81 36.52 -6.26
N ALA A 280 21.51 37.27 -5.19
CA ALA A 280 22.52 37.99 -4.43
C ALA A 280 23.51 37.04 -3.73
N THR A 281 22.98 35.97 -3.13
CA THR A 281 23.79 34.93 -2.47
C THR A 281 24.63 34.15 -3.48
N GLN A 282 24.06 33.79 -4.63
CA GLN A 282 24.76 33.11 -5.71
C GLN A 282 25.90 33.96 -6.29
N ARG A 283 25.69 35.27 -6.49
CA ARG A 283 26.76 36.19 -6.94
C ARG A 283 27.88 36.29 -5.91
N ARG A 284 27.54 36.33 -4.61
CA ARG A 284 28.53 36.36 -3.53
C ARG A 284 29.34 35.08 -3.47
N ALA A 285 28.70 33.92 -3.62
CA ALA A 285 29.38 32.63 -3.68
C ALA A 285 30.36 32.56 -4.87
N LEU A 286 29.92 32.96 -6.06
CA LEU A 286 30.73 32.92 -7.28
C LEU A 286 31.93 33.89 -7.22
N LEU A 287 31.77 35.05 -6.57
CA LEU A 287 32.88 35.96 -6.31
C LEU A 287 33.90 35.37 -5.33
N LEU A 288 33.45 34.73 -4.26
CA LEU A 288 34.33 34.07 -3.29
C LEU A 288 35.05 32.87 -3.89
N GLU A 289 34.38 32.07 -4.71
CA GLU A 289 34.99 30.95 -5.44
C GLU A 289 36.05 31.42 -6.44
N ARG A 290 35.79 32.52 -7.16
CA ARG A 290 36.77 33.13 -8.06
C ARG A 290 37.97 33.70 -7.31
N GLN A 291 37.74 34.31 -6.14
CA GLN A 291 38.83 34.77 -5.28
C GLN A 291 39.68 33.60 -4.78
N LEU A 292 39.05 32.53 -4.28
CA LEU A 292 39.73 31.32 -3.82
C LEU A 292 40.51 30.64 -4.94
N SER A 293 39.95 30.52 -6.14
CA SER A 293 40.65 29.90 -7.27
C SER A 293 41.86 30.71 -7.72
N SER A 294 41.73 32.04 -7.78
CA SER A 294 42.84 32.94 -8.11
C SER A 294 43.98 32.89 -7.08
N GLN A 295 43.66 32.85 -5.79
CA GLN A 295 44.65 32.72 -4.72
C GLN A 295 45.32 31.33 -4.73
N THR A 296 44.55 30.28 -5.03
CA THR A 296 45.08 28.91 -5.10
C THR A 296 46.04 28.73 -6.29
N LEU A 297 45.72 29.31 -7.45
CA LEU A 297 46.61 29.31 -8.63
C LEU A 297 47.89 30.09 -8.35
N ALA A 298 47.78 31.29 -7.79
CA ALA A 298 48.93 32.12 -7.43
C ALA A 298 49.85 31.45 -6.38
N MET A 299 49.30 30.68 -5.44
CA MET A 299 50.10 29.90 -4.49
C MET A 299 50.81 28.69 -5.12
N LYS A 300 50.27 28.11 -6.21
CA LYS A 300 50.86 26.97 -6.92
C LYS A 300 51.97 27.37 -7.91
N GLU A 301 51.91 28.58 -8.45
CA GLU A 301 52.88 29.09 -9.44
C GLU A 301 54.13 29.74 -8.81
N ALA A 302 54.17 29.91 -7.48
CA ALA A 302 55.29 30.52 -6.79
C ALA A 302 56.46 29.53 -6.65
N ASN A 303 57.60 29.83 -7.31
CA ASN A 303 58.77 28.94 -7.36
C ASN A 303 59.88 29.32 -6.35
N ASN A 304 59.76 30.47 -5.68
CA ASN A 304 60.72 30.95 -4.69
C ASN A 304 60.05 31.23 -3.33
N ILE A 305 60.81 31.01 -2.23
CA ILE A 305 60.36 31.30 -0.85
C ILE A 305 59.98 32.78 -0.68
N GLU A 306 60.64 33.71 -1.36
CA GLU A 306 60.28 35.14 -1.41
C GLU A 306 58.93 35.40 -2.10
N GLU A 307 58.59 34.66 -3.16
CA GLU A 307 57.32 34.82 -3.88
C GLU A 307 56.15 34.23 -3.10
N LEU A 308 56.36 33.10 -2.42
CA LEU A 308 55.43 32.54 -1.46
C LEU A 308 55.13 33.52 -0.31
N ARG A 309 56.11 34.32 0.13
CA ARG A 309 55.90 35.36 1.17
C ARG A 309 54.97 36.48 0.71
N LYS A 310 54.87 36.79 -0.59
CA LYS A 310 53.95 37.84 -1.11
C LYS A 310 52.47 37.44 -1.03
N TYR A 311 52.18 36.14 -1.06
CA TYR A 311 50.82 35.59 -0.99
C TYR A 311 50.41 35.15 0.43
N ILE A 312 51.36 35.16 1.37
CA ILE A 312 51.09 34.99 2.79
C ILE A 312 50.66 36.36 3.34
N GLY A 313 49.44 36.45 3.86
CA GLY A 313 48.90 37.70 4.39
C GLY A 313 49.82 38.34 5.43
N THR A 314 49.84 39.67 5.49
CA THR A 314 50.71 40.44 6.41
C THR A 314 50.57 39.98 7.87
N ALA A 315 49.37 39.55 8.28
CA ALA A 315 49.13 38.98 9.60
C ALA A 315 49.89 37.67 9.87
N GLU A 316 50.01 36.80 8.87
CA GLU A 316 50.67 35.51 9.00
C GLU A 316 52.20 35.63 8.90
N LEU A 317 52.71 36.60 8.13
CA LEU A 317 54.12 37.01 8.17
C LEU A 317 54.50 37.57 9.54
N ILE A 318 53.69 38.49 10.09
CA ILE A 318 53.90 39.04 11.45
C ILE A 318 53.85 37.92 12.50
N ARG A 319 52.93 36.95 12.35
CA ARG A 319 52.84 35.81 13.27
C ARG A 319 54.09 34.93 13.18
N ARG A 320 54.60 34.65 11.98
CA ARG A 320 55.87 33.92 11.79
C ARG A 320 57.04 34.66 12.40
N ASP A 321 57.18 35.97 12.18
CA ASP A 321 58.26 36.77 12.77
C ASP A 321 58.18 36.84 14.30
N LYS A 322 56.97 37.01 14.86
CA LYS A 322 56.76 36.91 16.31
C LYS A 322 57.15 35.52 16.86
N THR A 323 56.87 34.45 16.11
CA THR A 323 57.20 33.08 16.51
C THR A 323 58.71 32.83 16.43
N ASN A 324 59.36 33.32 15.36
CA ASN A 324 60.82 33.25 15.20
C ASN A 324 61.54 34.04 16.29
N ALA A 325 61.02 35.21 16.67
CA ALA A 325 61.53 36.00 17.78
C ALA A 325 61.30 35.30 19.13
N LYS A 326 60.12 34.73 19.37
CA LYS A 326 59.80 33.96 20.59
C LYS A 326 60.70 32.74 20.76
N LEU A 327 60.97 32.03 19.67
CA LEU A 327 61.84 30.85 19.64
C LEU A 327 63.33 31.20 19.48
N GLN A 328 63.67 32.50 19.41
CA GLN A 328 65.04 33.00 19.21
C GLN A 328 65.77 32.39 18.01
N LEU A 329 65.04 32.06 16.94
CA LEU A 329 65.59 31.45 15.73
C LEU A 329 66.54 32.39 14.97
N ASN A 330 66.60 33.66 15.34
CA ASN A 330 67.58 34.63 14.83
C ASN A 330 69.04 34.22 15.08
N ARG A 331 69.29 33.34 16.07
CA ARG A 331 70.61 32.77 16.34
C ARG A 331 71.09 31.79 15.26
N LEU A 332 70.17 31.26 14.43
CA LEU A 332 70.52 30.43 13.27
C LEU A 332 71.23 31.24 12.17
N ASN A 333 70.97 32.55 12.08
CA ASN A 333 71.64 33.43 11.12
C ASN A 333 73.08 33.79 11.53
N THR A 334 73.45 33.54 12.79
CA THR A 334 74.81 33.79 13.32
C THR A 334 75.68 32.53 13.33
N LEU A 335 75.12 31.36 13.01
CA LEU A 335 75.86 30.10 12.98
C LEU A 335 76.59 29.94 11.63
N PRO A 336 77.81 29.36 11.62
CA PRO A 336 78.49 29.00 10.38
C PRO A 336 77.63 28.07 9.54
N LYS A 337 77.64 28.29 8.21
CA LYS A 337 76.82 27.52 7.26
C LYS A 337 77.10 26.01 7.36
N ASP A 338 78.34 25.62 7.59
CA ASP A 338 78.75 24.21 7.71
C ASP A 338 78.12 23.53 8.94
N THR A 339 77.99 24.24 10.06
CA THR A 339 77.32 23.73 11.26
C THR A 339 75.82 23.55 11.04
N CYS A 340 75.18 24.46 10.29
CA CYS A 340 73.77 24.32 9.94
C CYS A 340 73.53 23.13 9.00
N VAL A 341 74.45 22.87 8.07
CA VAL A 341 74.37 21.70 7.17
C VAL A 341 74.49 20.39 7.95
N GLU A 342 75.43 20.28 8.89
CA GLU A 342 75.55 19.09 9.78
C GLU A 342 74.29 18.86 10.61
N ILE A 343 73.71 19.91 11.21
CA ILE A 343 72.45 19.80 11.98
C ILE A 343 71.30 19.28 11.09
N ILE A 344 71.21 19.76 9.84
CA ILE A 344 70.19 19.29 8.90
C ILE A 344 70.46 17.83 8.49
N GLN A 345 71.72 17.45 8.27
CA GLN A 345 72.09 16.06 7.97
C GLN A 345 71.75 15.12 9.14
N ASP A 346 71.96 15.53 10.38
CA ASP A 346 71.56 14.79 11.57
C ASP A 346 70.04 14.61 11.66
N ILE A 347 69.27 15.65 11.34
CA ILE A 347 67.81 15.56 11.28
C ILE A 347 67.36 14.59 10.17
N CYS A 348 68.01 14.63 8.99
CA CYS A 348 67.77 13.67 7.92
C CYS A 348 68.10 12.23 8.34
N ARG A 349 69.18 12.00 9.11
CA ARG A 349 69.52 10.67 9.66
C ARG A 349 68.45 10.18 10.66
N GLN A 350 67.99 11.04 11.56
CA GLN A 350 66.99 10.69 12.58
C GLN A 350 65.59 10.44 12.02
N LEU A 351 65.23 11.16 10.94
CA LEU A 351 63.93 11.00 10.28
C LEU A 351 63.97 10.02 9.10
N GLU A 352 65.14 9.44 8.81
CA GLU A 352 65.40 8.58 7.64
C GLU A 352 64.96 9.23 6.32
N LEU A 353 65.26 10.53 6.16
CA LEU A 353 64.87 11.31 4.98
C LEU A 353 66.07 11.56 4.07
N THR A 354 65.91 11.23 2.79
CA THR A 354 66.91 11.52 1.74
C THR A 354 66.80 12.96 1.23
N ASP A 355 65.62 13.58 1.33
CA ASP A 355 65.34 14.94 0.86
C ASP A 355 65.04 15.88 2.03
N ILE A 356 65.82 16.97 2.12
CA ILE A 356 65.73 18.01 3.15
C ILE A 356 64.38 18.74 3.12
N THR A 357 63.75 18.87 1.94
CA THR A 357 62.46 19.54 1.80
C THR A 357 61.32 18.78 2.49
N LEU A 358 61.50 17.48 2.74
CA LEU A 358 60.52 16.63 3.39
C LEU A 358 60.58 16.69 4.92
N ILE A 359 61.59 17.33 5.52
CA ILE A 359 61.69 17.47 6.98
C ILE A 359 60.45 18.19 7.54
N GLY A 360 60.06 19.32 6.95
CA GLY A 360 58.90 20.10 7.38
C GLY A 360 57.58 19.30 7.32
N PRO A 361 57.23 18.72 6.15
CA PRO A 361 56.06 17.86 6.00
C PRO A 361 56.05 16.64 6.94
N SER A 362 57.19 15.96 7.12
CA SER A 362 57.30 14.77 7.98
C SER A 362 57.11 15.12 9.45
N VAL A 363 57.72 16.21 9.92
CA VAL A 363 57.52 16.70 11.29
C VAL A 363 56.10 17.19 11.50
N ALA A 364 55.49 17.87 10.53
CA ALA A 364 54.08 18.28 10.61
C ALA A 364 53.13 17.07 10.69
N LYS A 365 53.40 15.99 9.94
CA LYS A 365 52.65 14.74 10.01
C LYS A 365 52.79 14.07 11.38
N MET A 366 54.00 14.01 11.95
CA MET A 366 54.20 13.50 13.30
C MET A 366 53.46 14.33 14.34
N ILE A 367 53.54 15.66 14.27
CA ILE A 367 52.79 16.55 15.17
C ILE A 367 51.30 16.30 15.06
N SER A 368 50.76 16.14 13.84
CA SER A 368 49.34 15.83 13.62
C SER A 368 48.93 14.50 14.24
N VAL A 369 49.74 13.44 14.07
CA VAL A 369 49.49 12.13 14.70
C VAL A 369 49.52 12.26 16.22
N VAL A 370 50.52 12.93 16.78
CA VAL A 370 50.64 13.15 18.23
C VAL A 370 49.46 13.96 18.78
N GLN A 371 48.98 14.96 18.06
CA GLN A 371 47.77 15.71 18.43
C GLN A 371 46.48 14.89 18.30
N ALA A 372 46.46 13.87 17.44
CA ALA A 372 45.34 12.97 17.29
C ALA A 372 45.30 11.88 18.38
N ILE A 373 46.43 11.54 19.02
CA ILE A 373 46.50 10.53 20.09
C ILE A 373 45.52 10.82 21.24
N PRO A 374 45.45 12.04 21.82
CA PRO A 374 44.48 12.34 22.88
C PRO A 374 43.01 12.14 22.45
N ARG A 375 42.69 12.42 21.18
CA ARG A 375 41.34 12.24 20.62
C ARG A 375 41.03 10.76 20.44
N LEU A 376 42.00 9.98 19.96
CA LEU A 376 41.90 8.54 19.84
C LEU A 376 41.75 7.88 21.22
N GLU A 377 42.54 8.29 22.21
CA GLU A 377 42.40 7.81 23.58
C GLU A 377 41.05 8.17 24.20
N LYS A 378 40.56 9.40 23.96
CA LYS A 378 39.24 9.81 24.43
C LYS A 378 38.15 8.96 23.78
N PHE A 379 38.20 8.76 22.48
CA PHE A 379 37.26 7.91 21.76
C PHE A 379 37.28 6.46 22.29
N VAL A 380 38.47 5.88 22.48
CA VAL A 380 38.61 4.53 23.07
C VAL A 380 38.04 4.49 24.48
N ARG A 381 38.30 5.51 25.32
CA ARG A 381 37.69 5.63 26.66
C ARG A 381 36.17 5.70 26.57
N ASP A 382 35.61 6.56 25.72
CA ASP A 382 34.16 6.73 25.57
C ASP A 382 33.49 5.43 25.11
N VAL A 383 34.07 4.75 24.12
CA VAL A 383 33.59 3.45 23.62
C VAL A 383 33.68 2.36 24.69
N CYS A 384 34.79 2.29 25.43
CA CYS A 384 34.93 1.35 26.53
C CYS A 384 33.94 1.65 27.67
N THR A 385 33.63 2.92 27.94
CA THR A 385 32.64 3.31 28.96
C THR A 385 31.22 2.90 28.57
N ILE A 386 30.88 3.00 27.29
CA ILE A 386 29.57 2.62 26.76
C ILE A 386 29.43 1.09 26.68
N ALA A 387 30.47 0.39 26.25
CA ALA A 387 30.42 -1.05 26.02
C ALA A 387 30.68 -1.89 27.27
N ALA A 388 31.45 -1.38 28.24
CA ALA A 388 31.77 -2.11 29.46
C ALA A 388 30.85 -1.70 30.61
N SER A 389 30.01 -2.63 31.07
CA SER A 389 29.25 -2.46 32.32
C SER A 389 30.14 -2.46 33.58
N LYS A 390 31.46 -2.64 33.44
CA LYS A 390 32.46 -2.58 34.51
C LYS A 390 33.69 -1.77 34.07
N PRO A 391 34.32 -0.97 34.96
CA PRO A 391 35.38 -0.02 34.60
C PRO A 391 36.76 -0.65 34.31
N ALA A 392 36.86 -1.95 34.06
CA ALA A 392 38.12 -2.66 33.86
C ALA A 392 38.03 -3.82 32.85
N SER A 393 37.21 -3.69 31.80
CA SER A 393 37.17 -4.69 30.72
C SER A 393 38.32 -4.47 29.74
N SER A 394 39.02 -5.54 29.34
CA SER A 394 40.04 -5.48 28.29
C SER A 394 39.44 -5.04 26.94
N LEU A 395 40.23 -4.35 26.12
CA LEU A 395 39.78 -3.83 24.82
C LEU A 395 39.21 -4.93 23.90
N GLU A 396 39.72 -6.16 24.01
CA GLU A 396 39.23 -7.34 23.27
C GLU A 396 37.79 -7.72 23.66
N SER A 397 37.44 -7.64 24.94
CA SER A 397 36.07 -7.89 25.42
C SER A 397 35.07 -6.87 24.84
N VAL A 398 35.50 -5.61 24.73
CA VAL A 398 34.70 -4.54 24.13
C VAL A 398 34.50 -4.79 22.63
N LEU A 399 35.54 -5.23 21.92
CA LEU A 399 35.44 -5.58 20.50
C LEU A 399 34.46 -6.73 20.24
N HIS A 400 34.47 -7.77 21.07
CA HIS A 400 33.47 -8.83 20.97
C HIS A 400 32.05 -8.33 21.21
N THR A 401 31.86 -7.43 22.18
CA THR A 401 30.55 -6.82 22.47
C THR A 401 30.06 -5.97 21.31
N LEU A 402 30.95 -5.17 20.70
CA LEU A 402 30.64 -4.37 19.51
C LEU A 402 30.34 -5.24 18.29
N SER A 403 31.07 -6.34 18.11
CA SER A 403 30.79 -7.31 17.04
C SER A 403 29.41 -7.95 17.21
N ARG A 404 29.03 -8.29 18.45
CA ARG A 404 27.69 -8.76 18.79
C ARG A 404 26.62 -7.70 18.54
N TRP A 405 26.86 -6.44 18.91
CA TRP A 405 25.93 -5.35 18.62
C TRP A 405 25.77 -5.11 17.13
N LYS A 406 26.85 -5.19 16.35
CA LYS A 406 26.80 -5.15 14.88
C LYS A 406 25.94 -6.28 14.32
N GLN A 407 26.08 -7.50 14.86
CA GLN A 407 25.24 -8.63 14.48
C GLN A 407 23.77 -8.41 14.86
N ASN A 408 23.49 -7.87 16.05
CA ASN A 408 22.13 -7.55 16.50
C ASN A 408 21.48 -6.47 15.64
N ILE A 409 22.22 -5.43 15.24
CA ILE A 409 21.74 -4.40 14.31
C ILE A 409 21.44 -5.02 12.94
N GLY A 410 22.28 -5.94 12.47
CA GLY A 410 22.02 -6.73 11.27
C GLY A 410 20.70 -7.51 11.36
N ASN A 411 20.49 -8.22 12.48
CA ASN A 411 19.26 -8.97 12.73
C ASN A 411 18.03 -8.03 12.82
N LEU A 412 18.18 -6.87 13.45
CA LEU A 412 17.10 -5.87 13.55
C LEU A 412 16.71 -5.34 12.17
N ASN A 413 17.67 -5.09 11.28
CA ASN A 413 17.40 -4.73 9.89
C ASN A 413 16.66 -5.85 9.14
N THR A 414 17.02 -7.12 9.37
CA THR A 414 16.28 -8.24 8.76
C THR A 414 14.85 -8.35 9.28
N LEU A 415 14.62 -8.11 10.57
CA LEU A 415 13.28 -8.10 11.18
C LEU A 415 12.44 -6.91 10.71
N GLN A 416 13.05 -5.73 10.56
CA GLN A 416 12.38 -4.57 9.98
C GLN A 416 11.97 -4.80 8.53
N LYS A 417 12.82 -5.44 7.73
CA LYS A 417 12.46 -5.85 6.36
C LYS A 417 11.30 -6.84 6.35
N TYR A 418 11.36 -7.89 7.19
CA TYR A 418 10.27 -8.85 7.31
C TYR A 418 8.93 -8.19 7.72
N ALA A 419 8.97 -7.24 8.67
CA ALA A 419 7.80 -6.46 9.06
C ALA A 419 7.26 -5.62 7.90
N ALA A 420 8.12 -4.91 7.17
CA ALA A 420 7.74 -4.13 6.00
C ALA A 420 7.10 -5.01 4.90
N ASP A 421 7.69 -6.17 4.61
CA ASP A 421 7.18 -7.12 3.61
C ASP A 421 5.81 -7.68 4.04
N SER A 422 5.64 -8.00 5.32
CA SER A 422 4.35 -8.44 5.89
C SER A 422 3.29 -7.35 5.78
N PHE A 423 3.64 -6.10 6.07
CA PHE A 423 2.74 -4.96 5.90
C PHE A 423 2.39 -4.71 4.43
N GLN A 424 3.33 -4.91 3.50
CA GLN A 424 3.05 -4.76 2.07
C GLN A 424 2.09 -5.83 1.55
N ILE A 425 2.26 -7.09 1.97
CA ILE A 425 1.32 -8.18 1.65
C ILE A 425 -0.06 -7.87 2.23
N LEU A 426 -0.15 -7.42 3.49
CA LEU A 426 -1.42 -7.05 4.10
C LEU A 426 -2.04 -5.78 3.48
N ALA A 427 -1.24 -4.82 3.02
CA ALA A 427 -1.70 -3.62 2.35
C ALA A 427 -2.27 -3.93 0.95
N SER A 428 -1.77 -4.98 0.29
CA SER A 428 -2.31 -5.46 -0.98
C SER A 428 -3.76 -5.98 -0.88
N ARG A 429 -4.31 -6.15 0.34
CA ARG A 429 -5.77 -6.26 0.58
C ARG A 429 -6.58 -5.13 -0.09
N ARG A 430 -5.94 -3.98 -0.39
CA ARG A 430 -6.62 -2.76 -0.87
C ARG A 430 -6.48 -2.51 -2.37
N GLU A 431 -5.49 -3.07 -3.06
CA GLU A 431 -5.23 -2.83 -4.48
C GLU A 431 -4.94 -4.15 -5.23
N LYS A 432 -5.73 -4.43 -6.27
CA LYS A 432 -5.71 -5.67 -7.09
C LYS A 432 -4.46 -5.87 -7.97
N SER A 433 -3.30 -5.36 -7.58
CA SER A 433 -2.07 -5.48 -8.38
C SER A 433 -0.91 -5.95 -7.52
N PHE A 434 -0.47 -7.19 -7.71
CA PHE A 434 0.76 -7.70 -7.11
C PHE A 434 1.79 -8.01 -8.21
N GLN A 435 2.98 -7.42 -8.08
CA GLN A 435 4.20 -7.94 -8.70
C GLN A 435 4.96 -8.79 -7.67
N PRO A 436 5.56 -9.92 -8.08
CA PRO A 436 6.27 -10.79 -7.16
C PRO A 436 7.58 -10.15 -6.74
N VAL A 437 7.66 -9.78 -5.46
CA VAL A 437 8.93 -9.43 -4.81
C VAL A 437 9.51 -10.72 -4.26
N GLU A 438 10.47 -11.29 -4.99
CA GLU A 438 11.30 -12.37 -4.47
C GLU A 438 12.25 -11.81 -3.40
N SER A 439 12.00 -12.17 -2.14
CA SER A 439 12.94 -11.87 -1.05
C SER A 439 13.45 -13.16 -0.44
N ALA A 440 14.77 -13.35 -0.56
CA ALA A 440 15.49 -14.41 0.10
C ALA A 440 15.62 -14.10 1.60
N THR A 441 15.17 -15.04 2.46
CA THR A 441 15.78 -15.50 3.74
C THR A 441 14.72 -16.05 4.70
N VAL A 442 15.15 -17.00 5.55
CA VAL A 442 14.62 -17.63 6.79
C VAL A 442 13.12 -17.54 7.13
N TYR A 443 12.46 -16.39 6.95
CA TYR A 443 11.04 -16.18 7.25
C TYR A 443 10.11 -16.36 6.04
N SER A 444 10.62 -16.88 4.93
CA SER A 444 9.86 -17.12 3.69
C SER A 444 8.62 -18.00 3.89
N GLN A 445 8.68 -18.98 4.79
CA GLN A 445 7.54 -19.84 5.12
C GLN A 445 6.42 -19.07 5.83
N ALA A 446 6.76 -18.15 6.74
CA ALA A 446 5.78 -17.32 7.44
C ALA A 446 5.14 -16.31 6.50
N LEU A 447 5.92 -15.67 5.60
CA LEU A 447 5.37 -14.80 4.56
C LEU A 447 4.45 -15.56 3.60
N LYS A 448 4.81 -16.81 3.24
CA LYS A 448 3.97 -17.68 2.41
C LYS A 448 2.65 -18.01 3.09
N ALA A 449 2.67 -18.37 4.37
CA ALA A 449 1.45 -18.64 5.14
C ALA A 449 0.54 -17.39 5.25
N ILE A 450 1.12 -16.21 5.47
CA ILE A 450 0.36 -14.94 5.48
C ILE A 450 -0.27 -14.70 4.11
N LYS A 451 0.46 -14.95 3.02
CA LYS A 451 -0.05 -14.81 1.67
C LYS A 451 -1.20 -15.78 1.37
N GLU A 452 -1.05 -17.05 1.73
CA GLU A 452 -2.10 -18.08 1.58
C GLU A 452 -3.37 -17.71 2.38
N LEU A 453 -3.22 -17.19 3.59
CA LEU A 453 -4.34 -16.71 4.41
C LEU A 453 -5.05 -15.51 3.79
N VAL A 454 -4.31 -14.56 3.22
CA VAL A 454 -4.89 -13.39 2.53
C VAL A 454 -5.61 -13.79 1.25
N GLU A 455 -5.08 -14.76 0.49
CA GLU A 455 -5.73 -15.31 -0.69
C GLU A 455 -7.02 -16.06 -0.32
N PHE A 456 -6.98 -16.90 0.72
CA PHE A 456 -8.15 -17.60 1.24
C PHE A 456 -9.24 -16.64 1.73
N GLU A 457 -8.87 -15.61 2.50
CA GLU A 457 -9.79 -14.59 2.99
C GLU A 457 -10.42 -13.80 1.83
N SER A 458 -9.63 -13.48 0.79
CA SER A 458 -10.14 -12.77 -0.39
C SER A 458 -11.17 -13.63 -1.14
N GLN A 459 -10.89 -14.92 -1.35
CA GLN A 459 -11.83 -15.86 -1.95
C GLN A 459 -13.11 -15.99 -1.11
N PHE A 460 -12.96 -16.08 0.22
CA PHE A 460 -14.08 -16.16 1.13
C PHE A 460 -14.97 -14.90 1.10
N LEU A 461 -14.37 -13.71 1.05
CA LEU A 461 -15.09 -12.44 0.91
C LEU A 461 -15.79 -12.32 -0.45
N GLU A 462 -15.19 -12.81 -1.53
CA GLU A 462 -15.83 -12.86 -2.84
C GLU A 462 -17.04 -13.81 -2.84
N GLU A 463 -16.90 -15.00 -2.25
CA GLU A 463 -17.99 -15.94 -2.05
C GLU A 463 -19.10 -15.34 -1.19
N GLN A 464 -18.76 -14.71 -0.05
CA GLN A 464 -19.73 -14.05 0.81
C GLN A 464 -20.48 -12.93 0.09
N ASN A 465 -19.79 -12.09 -0.69
CA ASN A 465 -20.43 -11.07 -1.51
C ASN A 465 -21.34 -11.70 -2.58
N MET A 466 -20.94 -12.80 -3.20
CA MET A 466 -21.77 -13.54 -4.15
C MET A 466 -23.02 -14.11 -3.48
N TYR A 467 -22.91 -14.66 -2.27
CA TYR A 467 -24.05 -15.11 -1.47
C TYR A 467 -24.94 -13.96 -1.02
N GLN A 468 -24.38 -12.80 -0.72
CA GLN A 468 -25.12 -11.61 -0.34
C GLN A 468 -25.86 -10.99 -1.53
N LEU A 469 -25.22 -10.91 -2.70
CA LEU A 469 -25.86 -10.57 -3.97
C LEU A 469 -26.95 -11.59 -4.34
N ALA A 470 -26.71 -12.88 -4.10
CA ALA A 470 -27.74 -13.90 -4.26
C ALA A 470 -28.91 -13.66 -3.30
N ALA A 471 -28.66 -13.39 -2.01
CA ALA A 471 -29.66 -13.09 -0.98
C ALA A 471 -30.47 -11.81 -1.27
N GLU A 472 -29.84 -10.76 -1.80
CA GLU A 472 -30.53 -9.56 -2.25
C GLU A 472 -31.39 -9.82 -3.49
N ASN A 473 -30.92 -10.67 -4.41
CA ASN A 473 -31.70 -11.13 -5.55
C ASN A 473 -32.84 -12.08 -5.13
N VAL A 474 -32.67 -12.84 -4.04
CA VAL A 474 -33.74 -13.64 -3.40
C VAL A 474 -34.87 -12.73 -2.92
N GLN A 475 -34.55 -11.60 -2.29
CA GLN A 475 -35.55 -10.63 -1.83
C GLN A 475 -36.27 -9.94 -2.99
N LYS A 476 -35.58 -9.68 -4.10
CA LYS A 476 -36.16 -8.99 -5.27
C LYS A 476 -36.99 -9.91 -6.16
N GLN A 477 -36.65 -11.20 -6.27
CA GLN A 477 -37.34 -12.17 -7.14
C GLN A 477 -37.43 -13.58 -6.51
N PRO A 478 -38.28 -13.79 -5.49
CA PRO A 478 -38.37 -15.08 -4.79
C PRO A 478 -38.81 -16.24 -5.70
N ASN A 479 -39.71 -15.98 -6.66
CA ASN A 479 -40.27 -17.02 -7.54
C ASN A 479 -39.25 -17.59 -8.54
N LEU A 480 -38.28 -16.79 -8.99
CA LEU A 480 -37.24 -17.24 -9.93
C LEU A 480 -36.17 -18.08 -9.23
N LEU A 481 -35.85 -17.74 -7.98
CA LEU A 481 -34.93 -18.52 -7.18
C LEU A 481 -35.55 -19.86 -6.77
N VAL A 482 -36.79 -19.89 -6.29
CA VAL A 482 -37.48 -21.14 -5.93
C VAL A 482 -37.50 -22.07 -7.15
N ASN A 483 -37.82 -21.55 -8.34
CA ASN A 483 -37.77 -22.33 -9.57
C ASN A 483 -36.34 -22.81 -9.93
N ARG A 484 -35.30 -21.99 -9.77
CA ARG A 484 -33.90 -22.40 -9.98
C ARG A 484 -33.42 -23.41 -8.94
N MET A 485 -33.80 -23.26 -7.68
CA MET A 485 -33.47 -24.19 -6.60
C MET A 485 -34.16 -25.54 -6.81
N VAL A 486 -35.43 -25.53 -7.20
CA VAL A 486 -36.16 -26.74 -7.58
C VAL A 486 -35.56 -27.37 -8.83
N GLN A 487 -35.11 -26.59 -9.80
CA GLN A 487 -34.40 -27.10 -10.98
C GLN A 487 -33.03 -27.69 -10.63
N HIS A 488 -32.28 -27.05 -9.73
CA HIS A 488 -31.00 -27.55 -9.23
C HIS A 488 -31.18 -28.84 -8.42
N PHE A 489 -32.19 -28.90 -7.55
CA PHE A 489 -32.58 -30.12 -6.84
C PHE A 489 -32.94 -31.25 -7.80
N ARG A 490 -33.69 -30.95 -8.87
CA ARG A 490 -34.01 -31.93 -9.93
C ARG A 490 -32.76 -32.47 -10.62
N GLN A 491 -31.76 -31.62 -10.86
CA GLN A 491 -30.48 -32.05 -11.45
C GLN A 491 -29.65 -32.89 -10.47
N LEU A 492 -29.52 -32.45 -9.21
CA LEU A 492 -28.76 -33.13 -8.16
C LEU A 492 -29.31 -34.53 -7.85
N PHE A 493 -30.64 -34.67 -7.78
CA PHE A 493 -31.30 -35.93 -7.41
C PHE A 493 -31.91 -36.69 -8.61
N GLY A 494 -31.63 -36.26 -9.84
CA GLY A 494 -32.02 -36.94 -11.07
C GLY A 494 -33.54 -37.01 -11.33
N VAL A 495 -34.31 -36.04 -10.86
CA VAL A 495 -35.78 -36.04 -10.93
C VAL A 495 -36.29 -35.42 -12.23
N LYS A 496 -36.90 -36.26 -13.08
CA LYS A 496 -37.31 -35.90 -14.45
C LYS A 496 -38.51 -34.95 -14.52
N THR A 497 -39.45 -34.98 -13.57
CA THR A 497 -40.69 -34.17 -13.57
C THR A 497 -40.80 -33.31 -12.32
N MET A 498 -41.52 -32.19 -12.39
CA MET A 498 -41.74 -31.31 -11.23
C MET A 498 -42.55 -32.01 -10.12
N ASP A 499 -43.50 -32.86 -10.49
CA ASP A 499 -44.31 -33.64 -9.54
C ASP A 499 -43.48 -34.69 -8.77
N GLY A 500 -42.35 -35.12 -9.32
CA GLY A 500 -41.43 -36.06 -8.66
C GLY A 500 -40.52 -35.41 -7.61
N VAL A 501 -40.49 -34.08 -7.51
CA VAL A 501 -39.61 -33.35 -6.60
C VAL A 501 -40.03 -33.56 -5.15
N PHE A 502 -41.32 -33.38 -4.84
CA PHE A 502 -41.84 -33.56 -3.48
C PHE A 502 -41.70 -34.99 -2.96
N PRO A 503 -42.05 -36.05 -3.73
CA PRO A 503 -41.76 -37.43 -3.35
C PRO A 503 -40.27 -37.66 -3.06
N LYS A 504 -39.37 -37.10 -3.88
CA LYS A 504 -37.93 -37.26 -3.68
C LYS A 504 -37.39 -36.51 -2.47
N ILE A 505 -37.92 -35.31 -2.17
CA ILE A 505 -37.61 -34.58 -0.93
C ILE A 505 -38.01 -35.42 0.29
N ASN A 506 -39.19 -36.02 0.27
CA ASN A 506 -39.64 -36.89 1.35
C ASN A 506 -38.78 -38.14 1.49
N GLU A 507 -38.38 -38.76 0.38
CA GLU A 507 -37.44 -39.89 0.39
C GLU A 507 -36.08 -39.51 0.99
N VAL A 508 -35.52 -38.36 0.61
CA VAL A 508 -34.25 -37.85 1.16
C VAL A 508 -34.40 -37.52 2.64
N PHE A 509 -35.52 -36.93 3.05
CA PHE A 509 -35.78 -36.64 4.46
C PHE A 509 -35.88 -37.91 5.30
N LEU A 510 -36.59 -38.93 4.81
CA LEU A 510 -36.69 -40.23 5.47
C LEU A 510 -35.31 -40.92 5.53
N PHE A 511 -34.55 -40.90 4.44
CA PHE A 511 -33.21 -41.48 4.39
C PHE A 511 -32.24 -40.78 5.35
N VAL A 512 -32.24 -39.44 5.40
CA VAL A 512 -31.39 -38.68 6.33
C VAL A 512 -31.78 -38.95 7.78
N ASN A 513 -33.08 -39.03 8.09
CA ASN A 513 -33.53 -39.40 9.42
C ASN A 513 -33.17 -40.85 9.78
N GLU A 514 -33.28 -41.78 8.84
CA GLU A 514 -32.85 -43.16 9.04
C GLU A 514 -31.34 -43.25 9.27
N MET A 515 -30.53 -42.48 8.53
CA MET A 515 -29.08 -42.37 8.74
C MET A 515 -28.72 -41.70 10.06
N ASN A 516 -29.42 -40.65 10.47
CA ASN A 516 -29.23 -40.00 11.76
C ASN A 516 -29.61 -40.94 12.92
N ASN A 517 -30.70 -41.70 12.77
CA ASN A 517 -31.12 -42.71 13.74
C ASN A 517 -30.11 -43.88 13.79
N ALA A 518 -29.62 -44.33 12.64
CA ALA A 518 -28.57 -45.35 12.57
C ALA A 518 -27.28 -44.85 13.24
N LEU A 519 -26.88 -43.59 12.99
CA LEU A 519 -25.73 -42.99 13.64
C LEU A 519 -25.92 -42.82 15.15
N ALA A 520 -27.11 -42.44 15.60
CA ALA A 520 -27.44 -42.36 17.02
C ALA A 520 -27.39 -43.75 17.69
N SER A 521 -27.85 -44.79 16.99
CA SER A 521 -27.75 -46.19 17.42
C SER A 521 -26.29 -46.65 17.49
N ILE A 522 -25.47 -46.32 16.49
CA ILE A 522 -24.02 -46.60 16.47
C ILE A 522 -23.33 -45.91 17.65
N LYS A 523 -23.60 -44.61 17.89
CA LYS A 523 -23.04 -43.87 19.02
C LYS A 523 -23.41 -44.50 20.36
N THR A 524 -24.68 -44.89 20.51
CA THR A 524 -25.18 -45.55 21.73
C THR A 524 -24.51 -46.92 21.94
N THR A 525 -24.37 -47.70 20.87
CA THR A 525 -23.73 -49.03 20.90
C THR A 525 -22.24 -48.94 21.24
N LEU A 526 -21.56 -47.89 20.78
CA LEU A 526 -20.15 -47.62 21.06
C LEU A 526 -19.92 -46.84 22.37
N GLY A 527 -20.98 -46.47 23.10
CA GLY A 527 -20.88 -45.70 24.35
C GLY A 527 -20.40 -44.25 24.17
N LEU A 528 -20.55 -43.68 22.98
CA LEU A 528 -20.11 -42.32 22.66
C LEU A 528 -21.18 -41.29 23.02
N ALA A 529 -20.75 -40.09 23.41
CA ALA A 529 -21.65 -38.98 23.65
C ALA A 529 -22.37 -38.52 22.35
N GLN A 530 -23.61 -38.06 22.47
CA GLN A 530 -24.47 -37.74 21.32
C GLN A 530 -23.97 -36.54 20.49
N ASP A 531 -23.17 -35.68 21.09
CA ASP A 531 -22.55 -34.48 20.53
C ASP A 531 -21.28 -34.75 19.69
N VAL A 532 -20.80 -36.00 19.65
CA VAL A 532 -19.61 -36.37 18.87
C VAL A 532 -19.86 -36.20 17.37
N SER A 533 -18.88 -35.64 16.65
CA SER A 533 -18.96 -35.43 15.19
C SER A 533 -19.13 -36.75 14.44
N VAL A 534 -19.81 -36.71 13.27
CA VAL A 534 -20.09 -37.89 12.45
C VAL A 534 -18.80 -38.64 12.08
N SER A 535 -17.75 -37.91 11.71
CA SER A 535 -16.44 -38.47 11.36
C SER A 535 -15.81 -39.23 12.53
N ASN A 536 -15.87 -38.69 13.74
CA ASN A 536 -15.31 -39.35 14.92
C ASN A 536 -16.11 -40.58 15.32
N ALA A 537 -17.44 -40.54 15.17
CA ALA A 537 -18.30 -41.71 15.39
C ALA A 537 -18.02 -42.84 14.38
N LEU A 538 -17.75 -42.49 13.10
CA LEU A 538 -17.39 -43.48 12.07
C LEU A 538 -15.97 -44.02 12.25
N ILE A 539 -15.02 -43.22 12.72
CA ILE A 539 -13.67 -43.68 13.07
C ILE A 539 -13.74 -44.63 14.26
N ALA A 540 -14.48 -44.28 15.32
CA ALA A 540 -14.67 -45.17 16.46
C ALA A 540 -15.41 -46.47 16.07
N LEU A 541 -16.37 -46.41 15.14
CA LEU A 541 -16.99 -47.61 14.57
C LEU A 541 -15.98 -48.47 13.80
N LYS A 542 -15.12 -47.83 12.99
CA LYS A 542 -14.07 -48.52 12.24
C LYS A 542 -13.08 -49.20 13.19
N ASP A 543 -12.63 -48.49 14.22
CA ASP A 543 -11.73 -49.04 15.24
C ASP A 543 -12.40 -50.20 15.99
N HIS A 544 -13.68 -50.07 16.34
CA HIS A 544 -14.44 -51.15 16.97
C HIS A 544 -14.58 -52.37 16.04
N LEU A 545 -14.90 -52.17 14.76
CA LEU A 545 -14.96 -53.26 13.76
C LEU A 545 -13.59 -53.88 13.46
N GLU A 546 -12.51 -53.11 13.55
CA GLU A 546 -11.13 -53.62 13.44
C GLU A 546 -10.73 -54.43 14.67
N THR A 547 -11.17 -54.05 15.87
CA THR A 547 -11.00 -54.85 17.10
C THR A 547 -11.89 -56.10 17.15
N VAL A 548 -13.00 -56.11 16.40
CA VAL A 548 -13.93 -57.25 16.26
C VAL A 548 -13.49 -58.23 15.15
N ARG A 549 -12.33 -58.04 14.50
CA ARG A 549 -11.76 -59.11 13.65
C ARG A 549 -11.52 -60.39 14.48
N PRO A 550 -12.00 -61.56 14.00
CA PRO A 550 -12.23 -62.70 14.85
C PRO A 550 -10.91 -63.33 15.30
N ARG A 551 -10.80 -63.51 16.61
CA ARG A 551 -9.77 -64.33 17.26
C ARG A 551 -9.83 -65.75 16.66
N PRO A 552 -8.71 -66.35 16.21
CA PRO A 552 -8.73 -67.67 15.61
C PRO A 552 -9.01 -68.72 16.69
N MET A 553 -10.19 -69.32 16.65
CA MET A 553 -10.49 -70.58 17.35
C MET A 553 -10.25 -71.75 16.38
N PRO A 554 -9.76 -72.91 16.85
CA PRO A 554 -9.31 -73.98 15.99
C PRO A 554 -10.47 -74.80 15.43
N ARG A 555 -10.35 -75.10 14.13
CA ARG A 555 -10.95 -76.21 13.35
C ARG A 555 -12.48 -76.36 13.34
N GLN A 556 -13.06 -76.23 12.14
CA GLN A 556 -13.64 -77.36 11.39
C GLN A 556 -14.02 -76.94 9.94
N THR A 557 -13.54 -77.75 8.97
CA THR A 557 -14.11 -78.11 7.64
C THR A 557 -14.71 -76.98 6.79
N GLU A 558 -14.19 -76.60 5.63
CA GLU A 558 -13.88 -77.33 4.38
C GLU A 558 -14.49 -76.45 3.29
N ASN A 559 -13.68 -76.00 2.33
CA ASN A 559 -13.95 -76.08 0.88
C ASN A 559 -12.98 -75.16 0.13
N TYR A 560 -11.83 -75.75 -0.20
CA TYR A 560 -11.03 -75.32 -1.34
C TYR A 560 -11.61 -75.95 -2.61
N VAL A 561 -11.60 -75.20 -3.72
CA VAL A 561 -11.49 -75.80 -5.05
C VAL A 561 -10.30 -75.14 -5.78
N VAL A 562 -9.17 -75.87 -5.72
CA VAL A 562 -8.19 -76.17 -6.79
C VAL A 562 -7.90 -75.05 -7.81
N ALA A 563 -6.73 -74.38 -7.86
CA ALA A 563 -5.34 -74.82 -8.04
C ALA A 563 -4.99 -75.38 -9.44
N LYS A 564 -4.34 -74.54 -10.28
CA LYS A 564 -3.21 -74.98 -11.11
C LYS A 564 -2.35 -73.78 -11.50
N ASN A 565 -1.08 -73.85 -11.07
CA ASN A 565 0.07 -72.97 -11.30
C ASN A 565 0.14 -71.73 -10.38
N GLU A 566 1.01 -71.89 -9.37
CA GLU A 566 1.78 -70.88 -8.62
C GLU A 566 1.25 -69.44 -8.61
N GLU A 567 0.32 -69.18 -7.67
CA GLU A 567 0.10 -67.93 -6.91
C GLU A 567 -1.38 -67.89 -6.47
N VAL A 568 -1.65 -68.22 -5.20
CA VAL A 568 -3.04 -68.18 -4.69
C VAL A 568 -3.38 -66.76 -4.28
N ALA A 569 -3.86 -65.96 -5.23
CA ALA A 569 -4.52 -64.70 -4.93
C ALA A 569 -5.92 -65.00 -4.34
N GLY A 570 -6.20 -64.48 -3.14
CA GLY A 570 -7.51 -64.66 -2.49
C GLY A 570 -8.66 -64.12 -3.34
N LEU A 571 -9.88 -64.66 -3.14
CA LEU A 571 -11.08 -64.30 -3.92
C LEU A 571 -11.36 -62.78 -3.94
N ALA A 572 -10.99 -62.08 -2.87
CA ALA A 572 -11.08 -60.62 -2.78
C ALA A 572 -10.08 -59.91 -3.71
N GLN A 573 -8.84 -60.40 -3.80
CA GLN A 573 -7.81 -59.85 -4.68
C GLN A 573 -8.17 -60.07 -6.15
N VAL A 574 -8.70 -61.24 -6.49
CA VAL A 574 -9.15 -61.54 -7.87
C VAL A 574 -10.33 -60.65 -8.26
N ARG A 575 -11.27 -60.38 -7.34
CA ARG A 575 -12.37 -59.43 -7.58
C ARG A 575 -11.86 -58.00 -7.78
N GLN A 576 -10.90 -57.56 -6.98
CA GLN A 576 -10.30 -56.23 -7.10
C GLN A 576 -9.55 -56.08 -8.43
N ASN A 577 -8.73 -57.07 -8.80
CA ASN A 577 -8.01 -57.08 -10.06
C ASN A 577 -8.97 -57.11 -11.27
N HIS A 578 -10.09 -57.84 -11.17
CA HIS A 578 -11.12 -57.83 -12.21
C HIS A 578 -11.81 -56.46 -12.35
N MET A 579 -12.09 -55.76 -11.25
CA MET A 579 -12.64 -54.40 -11.31
C MET A 579 -11.68 -53.41 -11.96
N ILE A 580 -10.40 -53.46 -11.61
CA ILE A 580 -9.36 -52.60 -12.19
C ILE A 580 -9.25 -52.84 -13.70
N LEU A 581 -9.23 -54.11 -14.14
CA LEU A 581 -9.21 -54.44 -15.58
C LEU A 581 -10.46 -53.94 -16.31
N LYS A 582 -11.62 -53.96 -15.66
CA LYS A 582 -12.89 -53.48 -16.24
C LYS A 582 -12.91 -51.96 -16.40
N GLU A 583 -12.37 -51.22 -15.44
CA GLU A 583 -12.19 -49.78 -15.58
C GLU A 583 -11.18 -49.44 -16.67
N LEU A 584 -10.03 -50.12 -16.71
CA LEU A 584 -9.03 -49.95 -17.79
C LEU A 584 -9.61 -50.21 -19.17
N LYS A 585 -10.50 -51.21 -19.30
CA LYS A 585 -11.21 -51.52 -20.55
C LYS A 585 -12.13 -50.39 -20.98
N HIS A 586 -12.83 -49.78 -20.02
CA HIS A 586 -13.70 -48.64 -20.29
C HIS A 586 -12.89 -47.41 -20.72
N VAL A 587 -11.80 -47.11 -20.01
CA VAL A 587 -10.95 -45.93 -20.26
C VAL A 587 -10.22 -46.03 -21.60
N LEU A 588 -9.70 -47.21 -21.96
CA LEU A 588 -9.02 -47.43 -23.25
C LEU A 588 -9.98 -47.76 -24.41
N GLY A 589 -11.29 -47.80 -24.15
CA GLY A 589 -12.33 -48.08 -25.14
C GLY A 589 -12.19 -49.44 -25.83
N ALA A 590 -11.63 -50.44 -25.15
CA ALA A 590 -11.38 -51.77 -25.69
C ALA A 590 -12.66 -52.63 -25.63
N GLN A 591 -12.96 -53.42 -26.66
CA GLN A 591 -14.16 -54.28 -26.65
C GLN A 591 -13.92 -55.61 -25.94
N THR A 592 -12.67 -56.07 -25.89
CA THR A 592 -12.23 -57.28 -25.21
C THR A 592 -11.05 -57.00 -24.27
N PHE A 593 -10.78 -57.88 -23.29
CA PHE A 593 -9.66 -57.69 -22.35
C PHE A 593 -8.29 -57.94 -23.01
N GLU A 594 -8.23 -58.71 -24.10
CA GLU A 594 -6.99 -58.97 -24.86
C GLU A 594 -6.51 -57.75 -25.66
N GLU A 595 -7.42 -56.84 -26.00
CA GLU A 595 -7.11 -55.58 -26.69
C GLU A 595 -6.49 -54.49 -25.79
N LEU A 596 -6.50 -54.69 -24.47
CA LEU A 596 -6.02 -53.70 -23.50
C LEU A 596 -4.54 -53.37 -23.67
N VAL A 597 -3.71 -54.41 -23.73
CA VAL A 597 -2.25 -54.28 -23.82
C VAL A 597 -1.80 -53.61 -25.13
N PRO A 598 -2.24 -54.05 -26.33
CA PRO A 598 -1.83 -53.40 -27.57
C PRO A 598 -2.34 -51.95 -27.69
N ARG A 599 -3.51 -51.63 -27.11
CA ARG A 599 -4.01 -50.24 -27.09
C ARG A 599 -3.23 -49.34 -26.12
N ALA A 600 -2.86 -49.87 -24.95
CA ALA A 600 -2.01 -49.15 -24.00
C ALA A 600 -0.61 -48.88 -24.59
N GLN A 601 -0.04 -49.85 -25.31
CA GLN A 601 1.23 -49.68 -26.02
C GLN A 601 1.14 -48.61 -27.11
N ARG A 602 0.07 -48.62 -27.91
CA ARG A 602 -0.15 -47.59 -28.94
C ARG A 602 -0.37 -46.19 -28.36
N LEU A 603 -1.01 -46.09 -27.20
CA LEU A 603 -1.17 -44.83 -26.48
C LEU A 603 0.17 -44.32 -25.94
N MET A 604 1.03 -45.21 -25.43
CA MET A 604 2.40 -44.84 -25.05
C MET A 604 3.25 -44.40 -26.25
N GLU A 605 3.15 -45.06 -27.40
CA GLU A 605 3.84 -44.62 -28.62
C GLU A 605 3.36 -43.24 -29.08
N LEU A 606 2.05 -42.99 -29.08
CA LEU A 606 1.49 -41.69 -29.43
C LEU A 606 1.92 -40.58 -28.46
N LEU A 607 2.00 -40.87 -27.17
CA LEU A 607 2.54 -39.94 -26.17
C LEU A 607 4.04 -39.69 -26.38
N SER A 608 4.82 -40.72 -26.71
CA SER A 608 6.24 -40.58 -27.01
C SER A 608 6.50 -39.73 -28.26
N ILE A 609 5.66 -39.87 -29.29
CA ILE A 609 5.72 -39.05 -30.52
C ILE A 609 5.27 -37.60 -30.23
N SER A 610 4.23 -37.41 -29.42
CA SER A 610 3.77 -36.08 -29.00
C SER A 610 4.85 -35.31 -28.24
N ILE A 611 5.63 -36.00 -27.39
CA ILE A 611 6.71 -35.38 -26.62
C ILE A 611 7.87 -34.95 -27.53
N GLN A 612 8.18 -35.73 -28.58
CA GLN A 612 9.24 -35.39 -29.54
C GLN A 612 8.85 -34.22 -30.48
N ASN A 613 7.57 -34.07 -30.81
CA ASN A 613 7.09 -32.97 -31.65
C ASN A 613 6.95 -31.63 -30.90
N THR A 614 6.95 -31.63 -29.57
CA THR A 614 6.94 -30.41 -28.75
C THR A 614 8.32 -29.80 -28.50
N THR A 615 9.40 -30.46 -28.96
CA THR A 615 10.79 -30.03 -28.75
C THR A 615 11.54 -29.58 -30.01
N ASN A 616 10.85 -29.39 -31.14
CA ASN A 616 11.43 -28.78 -32.36
C ASN A 616 10.80 -27.41 -32.64
#